data_AF-A0A8H9C961-F1
#
_entry.id   AF-A0A8H9C961-F1
#
_cell.length_a   1.000
_cell.length_b   1.000
_cell.length_c   1.000
_cell.angle_alpha   90.00
_cell.angle_beta   90.00
_cell.angle_gamma   90.00
#
_symmetry.space_group_name_H-M   'P 1'
#
loop_
_entity.id
_entity.type
_entity.pdbx_description
1 polymer ?
#
loop_
_entity_poly.entity_id
_entity_poly.type
_entity_poly.pdbx_seq_one_letter_code
_entity_poly.pdbx_strand_id
1 'polypeptide(L)'
;MKTEQSAWELPLVGVALMAAQAQPEGFPRYRDKAASLSAITNKVMRTAGLLPLPGQSAYSFRHCFEDRLTAVEAPEKLIAAMMGHKYQRPRYGSGPSLSQKREWLQRIAFKPPGRV
;
A
#
# COMPACT_ATOMS: atom_id res chain seq x y z
N MET A 1 -14.90 -11.14 -7.49
CA MET A 1 -15.02 -9.91 -6.68
C MET A 1 -16.26 -10.07 -5.80
N LYS A 2 -16.14 -10.08 -4.46
CA LYS A 2 -17.24 -10.55 -3.59
C LYS A 2 -18.28 -9.46 -3.23
N THR A 3 -17.98 -8.17 -3.46
CA THR A 3 -18.95 -7.06 -3.44
C THR A 3 -18.38 -5.86 -4.21
N GLU A 4 -19.22 -5.10 -4.92
CA GLU A 4 -18.84 -3.85 -5.62
C GLU A 4 -18.29 -2.77 -4.67
N GLN A 5 -18.58 -2.91 -3.36
CA GLN A 5 -18.15 -2.00 -2.30
C GLN A 5 -16.66 -2.13 -1.92
N SER A 6 -15.94 -3.11 -2.45
CA SER A 6 -14.50 -3.30 -2.17
C SER A 6 -13.56 -2.61 -3.17
N ALA A 7 -14.10 -2.01 -4.23
CA ALA A 7 -13.30 -1.26 -5.18
C ALA A 7 -12.87 0.08 -4.54
N TRP A 8 -11.57 0.31 -4.50
CA TRP A 8 -10.99 1.55 -4.00
C TRP A 8 -9.75 1.90 -4.82
N GLU A 9 -9.49 3.19 -4.95
CA GLU A 9 -8.39 3.70 -5.75
C GLU A 9 -7.25 4.21 -4.86
N LEU A 10 -6.02 3.85 -5.21
CA LEU A 10 -4.79 4.35 -4.62
C LEU A 10 -3.91 4.97 -5.71
N PRO A 11 -3.45 6.21 -5.56
CA PRO A 11 -2.47 6.77 -6.48
C PRO A 11 -1.12 6.08 -6.27
N LEU A 12 -0.39 5.82 -7.35
CA LEU A 12 0.99 5.32 -7.27
C LEU A 12 1.96 6.50 -7.23
N VAL A 13 2.89 6.47 -6.28
CA VAL A 13 3.93 7.49 -6.10
C VAL A 13 5.27 6.84 -5.75
N GLY A 14 6.37 7.55 -5.99
CA GLY A 14 7.72 7.08 -5.65
C GLY A 14 8.04 5.72 -6.27
N VAL A 15 8.63 4.81 -5.48
CA VAL A 15 9.01 3.45 -5.94
C VAL A 15 7.83 2.65 -6.47
N ALA A 16 6.62 2.83 -5.94
CA ALA A 16 5.45 2.10 -6.42
C ALA A 16 5.10 2.50 -7.87
N LEU A 17 5.24 3.79 -8.21
CA LEU A 17 5.04 4.28 -9.58
C LEU A 17 6.13 3.74 -10.51
N MET A 18 7.40 3.78 -10.09
CA MET A 18 8.51 3.23 -10.88
C MET A 18 8.35 1.74 -11.14
N ALA A 19 7.95 0.96 -10.14
CA ALA A 19 7.71 -0.47 -10.28
C ALA A 19 6.57 -0.78 -11.27
N ALA A 20 5.48 -0.01 -11.22
CA ALA A 20 4.37 -0.15 -12.16
C ALA A 20 4.74 0.30 -13.59
N GLN A 21 5.56 1.34 -13.74
CA GLN A 21 6.06 1.77 -15.06
C GLN A 21 7.00 0.73 -15.68
N ALA A 22 7.87 0.11 -14.87
CA ALA A 22 8.75 -0.97 -15.31
C ALA A 22 7.98 -2.27 -15.64
N GLN A 23 6.73 -2.37 -15.20
CA GLN A 23 5.90 -3.55 -15.35
C GLN A 23 4.46 -3.12 -15.75
N PRO A 24 4.27 -2.66 -17.00
CA PRO A 24 3.00 -2.07 -17.46
C PRO A 24 1.83 -3.07 -17.42
N GLU A 25 2.09 -4.36 -17.62
CA GLU A 25 1.10 -5.43 -17.54
C GLU A 25 0.80 -5.89 -16.09
N GLY A 26 1.44 -5.25 -15.11
CA GLY A 26 1.41 -5.65 -13.71
C GLY A 26 2.11 -7.00 -13.49
N PHE A 27 1.61 -7.81 -12.56
CA PHE A 27 2.29 -9.07 -12.20
C PHE A 27 1.47 -10.31 -12.60
N PRO A 28 1.34 -10.65 -13.92
CA PRO A 28 0.51 -11.75 -14.41
C PRO A 28 0.75 -13.09 -13.69
N ARG A 29 2.02 -13.39 -13.39
CA ARG A 29 2.42 -14.63 -12.70
C ARG A 29 1.68 -14.84 -11.37
N TYR A 30 1.36 -13.77 -10.66
CA TYR A 30 0.78 -13.78 -9.32
C TYR A 30 -0.66 -13.26 -9.26
N ARG A 31 -1.26 -12.92 -10.41
CA ARG A 31 -2.67 -12.51 -10.49
C ARG A 31 -3.56 -13.64 -9.93
N ASP A 32 -4.47 -13.28 -9.02
CA ASP A 32 -5.35 -14.19 -8.27
C ASP A 32 -4.66 -15.30 -7.46
N LYS A 33 -3.33 -15.21 -7.26
CA LYS A 33 -2.53 -16.20 -6.52
C LYS A 33 -1.95 -15.61 -5.24
N ALA A 34 -2.80 -14.98 -4.42
CA ALA A 34 -2.41 -14.25 -3.22
C ALA A 34 -1.59 -15.10 -2.22
N ALA A 35 -1.98 -16.36 -1.99
CA ALA A 35 -1.24 -17.26 -1.09
C ALA A 35 0.18 -17.55 -1.60
N SER A 36 0.32 -17.83 -2.90
CA SER A 36 1.63 -18.09 -3.52
C SER A 36 2.52 -16.85 -3.49
N LEU A 37 1.97 -15.68 -3.81
CA LEU A 37 2.67 -14.40 -3.72
C LEU A 37 3.17 -14.12 -2.30
N SER A 38 2.30 -14.30 -1.30
CA SER A 38 2.68 -14.09 0.10
C SER A 38 3.81 -15.04 0.53
N ALA A 39 3.71 -16.33 0.18
CA ALA A 39 4.71 -17.31 0.52
C ALA A 39 6.09 -17.00 -0.10
N ILE A 40 6.14 -16.67 -1.39
CA ILE A 40 7.40 -16.37 -2.07
C ILE A 40 8.01 -15.06 -1.57
N THR A 41 7.22 -14.00 -1.39
CA THR A 41 7.72 -12.71 -0.90
C THR A 41 8.30 -12.84 0.50
N ASN A 42 7.60 -13.52 1.41
CA ASN A 42 8.12 -13.76 2.76
C ASN A 42 9.38 -14.63 2.76
N LYS A 43 9.47 -15.63 1.87
CA LYS A 43 10.68 -16.43 1.71
C LYS A 43 11.86 -15.57 1.27
N VAL A 44 11.67 -14.75 0.23
CA VAL A 44 12.72 -13.83 -0.28
C VAL A 44 13.19 -12.87 0.80
N MET A 45 12.26 -12.23 1.53
CA MET A 45 12.60 -11.31 2.61
C MET A 45 13.39 -11.99 3.73
N ARG A 46 13.01 -13.21 4.14
CA ARG A 46 13.78 -13.99 5.13
C ARG A 46 15.18 -14.30 4.63
N THR A 47 15.31 -14.82 3.42
CA THR A 47 16.62 -15.20 2.85
C THR A 47 17.53 -14.00 2.67
N ALA A 48 16.97 -12.82 2.39
CA ALA A 48 17.71 -11.57 2.28
C ALA A 48 17.99 -10.87 3.64
N GLY A 49 17.59 -11.45 4.77
CA GLY A 49 17.80 -10.84 6.09
C GLY A 49 16.96 -9.57 6.35
N LEU A 50 15.89 -9.37 5.59
CA LEU A 50 15.05 -8.15 5.65
C LEU A 50 13.96 -8.20 6.73
N LEU A 51 13.96 -9.23 7.58
CA LEU A 51 13.03 -9.42 8.69
C LEU A 51 13.83 -9.56 10.00
N PRO A 52 14.44 -8.48 10.50
CA PRO A 52 15.34 -8.53 11.65
C PRO A 52 14.65 -8.90 12.97
N LEU A 53 13.33 -8.71 13.10
CA LEU A 53 12.59 -8.99 14.32
C LEU A 53 11.65 -10.20 14.16
N PRO A 54 11.45 -10.99 15.23
CA PRO A 54 10.48 -12.08 15.20
C PRO A 54 9.06 -11.55 14.93
N GLY A 55 8.27 -12.34 14.18
CA GLY A 55 6.90 -11.98 13.82
C GLY A 55 6.76 -11.01 12.64
N GLN A 56 7.85 -10.48 12.10
CA GLN A 56 7.79 -9.64 10.90
C GLN A 56 7.47 -10.48 9.65
N SER A 57 6.74 -9.86 8.73
CA SER A 57 6.38 -10.45 7.44
C SER A 57 6.22 -9.33 6.40
N ALA A 58 5.93 -9.70 5.15
CA ALA A 58 5.52 -8.73 4.13
C ALA A 58 4.32 -7.88 4.57
N TYR A 59 3.44 -8.41 5.43
CA TYR A 59 2.29 -7.67 5.98
C TYR A 59 2.72 -6.53 6.90
N SER A 60 3.91 -6.59 7.50
CA SER A 60 4.46 -5.50 8.33
C SER A 60 4.62 -4.20 7.54
N PHE A 61 4.80 -4.24 6.22
CA PHE A 61 4.80 -3.04 5.38
C PHE A 61 3.45 -2.32 5.37
N ARG A 62 2.34 -3.06 5.52
CA ARG A 62 1.00 -2.47 5.60
C ARG A 62 0.81 -1.70 6.91
N HIS A 63 1.33 -2.22 8.02
CA HIS A 63 1.36 -1.49 9.29
C HIS A 63 2.24 -0.25 9.20
N CYS A 64 3.45 -0.39 8.64
CA CYS A 64 4.34 0.75 8.43
C CYS A 64 3.70 1.83 7.54
N PHE A 65 2.89 1.46 6.55
CA PHE A 65 2.17 2.40 5.72
C PHE A 65 1.15 3.23 6.52
N GLU A 66 0.36 2.59 7.39
CA GLU A 66 -0.58 3.28 8.29
C GLU A 66 0.14 4.17 9.32
N ASP A 67 1.23 3.66 9.91
CA ASP A 67 2.05 4.41 10.88
C ASP A 67 2.65 5.67 10.25
N ARG A 68 3.17 5.57 9.02
CA ARG A 68 3.77 6.72 8.33
C ARG A 68 2.72 7.76 7.94
N LEU A 69 1.50 7.35 7.58
CA LEU A 69 0.40 8.30 7.34
C LEU A 69 -0.03 8.99 8.63
N THR A 70 -0.09 8.25 9.75
CA THR A 70 -0.36 8.80 11.07
C THR A 70 0.73 9.80 11.49
N ALA A 71 2.00 9.49 11.24
CA ALA A 71 3.14 10.34 11.59
C ALA A 71 3.17 11.68 10.85
N VAL A 72 2.53 11.79 9.68
CA VAL A 72 2.34 13.06 8.98
C VAL A 72 1.02 13.74 9.30
N GLU A 73 0.24 13.20 10.25
CA GLU A 73 -1.07 13.71 10.67
C GLU A 73 -2.12 13.66 9.55
N ALA A 74 -2.09 12.60 8.73
CA ALA A 74 -3.11 12.40 7.70
C ALA A 74 -4.51 12.20 8.34
N PRO A 75 -5.58 12.77 7.77
CA PRO A 75 -6.93 12.60 8.31
C PRO A 75 -7.33 11.12 8.40
N GLU A 76 -7.95 10.72 9.51
CA GLU A 76 -8.36 9.32 9.75
C GLU A 76 -9.27 8.77 8.63
N LYS A 77 -10.18 9.60 8.09
CA LYS A 77 -11.03 9.23 6.95
C LYS A 77 -10.20 8.89 5.69
N LEU A 78 -9.06 9.55 5.50
CA LEU A 78 -8.15 9.32 4.39
C LEU A 78 -7.32 8.05 4.61
N ILE A 79 -6.81 7.84 5.83
CA ILE A 79 -6.10 6.62 6.21
C ILE A 79 -7.03 5.40 6.02
N ALA A 80 -8.25 5.45 6.56
CA ALA A 80 -9.23 4.38 6.41
C ALA A 80 -9.55 4.10 4.94
N ALA A 81 -9.71 5.16 4.12
CA ALA A 81 -9.95 5.02 2.68
C ALA A 81 -8.76 4.40 1.92
N MET A 82 -7.52 4.71 2.32
CA MET A 82 -6.30 4.15 1.73
C MET A 82 -5.99 2.74 2.21
N MET A 83 -6.42 2.39 3.41
CA MET A 83 -6.28 1.03 3.95
C MET A 83 -7.44 0.13 3.49
N GLY A 84 -8.50 0.68 2.89
CA GLY A 84 -9.71 -0.08 2.60
C GLY A 84 -10.44 -0.55 3.87
N HIS A 85 -10.25 0.17 4.98
CA HIS A 85 -10.93 -0.09 6.25
C HIS A 85 -12.33 0.54 6.23
N LYS A 86 -13.27 -0.11 6.92
CA LYS A 86 -14.61 0.45 7.12
C LYS A 86 -14.51 1.67 8.04
N TYR A 87 -14.90 2.84 7.54
CA TYR A 87 -15.01 4.04 8.36
C TYR A 87 -16.37 4.05 9.07
N GLN A 88 -16.39 4.15 10.40
CA GLN A 88 -17.61 3.99 11.21
C GLN A 88 -18.55 5.21 11.18
N ARG A 89 -18.08 6.39 10.75
CA ARG A 89 -18.92 7.59 10.69
C ARG A 89 -19.84 7.59 9.46
N PRO A 90 -20.98 8.30 9.51
CA PRO A 90 -21.86 8.44 8.37
C PRO A 90 -21.09 8.98 7.15
N ARG A 91 -21.28 8.35 6.00
CA ARG A 91 -20.55 8.66 4.76
C ARG A 91 -21.11 9.94 4.14
N TYR A 92 -20.78 11.09 4.71
CA TYR A 92 -21.09 12.39 4.09
C TYR A 92 -20.07 12.73 2.99
N GLY A 93 -20.57 13.12 1.82
CA GLY A 93 -19.79 13.49 0.63
C GLY A 93 -19.09 12.32 -0.07
N SER A 94 -18.40 12.62 -1.19
CA SER A 94 -17.75 11.63 -2.07
C SER A 94 -16.49 10.96 -1.49
N GLY A 95 -16.10 11.29 -0.26
CA GLY A 95 -14.82 10.85 0.31
C GLY A 95 -13.61 11.62 -0.24
N PRO A 96 -12.38 11.23 0.14
CA PRO A 96 -11.17 11.89 -0.32
C PRO A 96 -10.94 11.60 -1.82
N SER A 97 -10.72 12.66 -2.60
CA SER A 97 -10.38 12.58 -4.02
C SER A 97 -9.02 11.90 -4.25
N LEU A 98 -8.78 11.43 -5.48
CA LEU A 98 -7.50 10.83 -5.86
C LEU A 98 -6.33 11.82 -5.71
N SER A 99 -6.55 13.11 -6.00
CA SER A 99 -5.55 14.16 -5.82
C SER A 99 -5.20 14.40 -4.36
N GLN A 100 -6.20 14.41 -3.46
CA GLN A 100 -5.96 14.52 -2.02
C GLN A 100 -5.20 13.30 -1.49
N LYS A 101 -5.57 12.10 -1.93
CA LYS A 101 -4.82 10.87 -1.62
C LYS A 101 -3.36 11.01 -2.04
N ARG A 102 -3.10 11.46 -3.27
CA ARG A 102 -1.74 11.63 -3.83
C ARG A 102 -0.90 12.60 -2.99
N GLU A 103 -1.45 13.74 -2.61
CA GLU A 103 -0.75 14.75 -1.79
C GLU A 103 -0.21 14.15 -0.50
N TRP A 104 -1.04 13.43 0.25
CA TRP A 104 -0.62 12.76 1.48
C TRP A 104 0.40 11.65 1.23
N LEU A 105 0.22 10.89 0.15
CA LEU A 105 1.11 9.81 -0.24
C LEU A 105 2.50 10.31 -0.62
N GLN A 106 2.60 11.49 -1.24
CA GLN A 106 3.88 12.10 -1.59
C GLN A 106 4.71 12.47 -0.36
N ARG A 107 4.07 12.79 0.78
CA ARG A 107 4.76 13.12 2.03
C ARG A 107 5.48 11.91 2.64
N ILE A 108 4.93 10.71 2.43
CA ILE A 108 5.49 9.46 2.96
C ILE A 108 6.21 8.62 1.89
N ALA A 109 6.22 9.08 0.63
CA ALA A 109 6.81 8.34 -0.48
C ALA A 109 8.29 8.04 -0.21
N PHE A 110 8.67 6.78 -0.36
CA PHE A 110 10.08 6.40 -0.29
C PHE A 110 10.81 6.96 -1.51
N LYS A 111 11.81 7.81 -1.27
CA LYS A 111 12.72 8.30 -2.29
C LYS A 111 13.90 7.32 -2.37
N PRO A 112 14.08 6.59 -3.48
CA PRO A 112 15.24 5.72 -3.59
C PRO A 112 16.52 6.56 -3.56
N PRO A 113 17.64 6.01 -3.07
CA PRO A 113 18.95 6.63 -3.31
C PRO A 113 19.12 6.79 -4.83
N GLY A 114 19.74 7.89 -5.28
CA GLY A 114 19.69 8.39 -6.67
C GLY A 114 20.26 7.48 -7.77
N ARG A 115 20.57 6.23 -7.47
CA ARG A 115 20.96 5.19 -8.42
C ARG A 115 20.17 3.91 -8.11
N VAL A 116 19.33 3.51 -9.05
CA VAL A 116 18.77 2.16 -9.17
C VAL A 116 19.45 1.50 -10.37
#